data_AF-A0A3B0SX89-F1
#
_entry.id   AF-A0A3B0SX89-F1
#
_cell.length_a   1.000
_cell.length_b   1.000
_cell.length_c   1.000
_cell.angle_alpha   90.00
_cell.angle_beta   90.00
_cell.angle_gamma   90.00
#
_symmetry.space_group_name_H-M   'P 1'
#
loop_
_entity.id
_entity.type
_entity.pdbx_description
1 polymer ?
#
loop_
_entity_poly.entity_id
_entity_poly.type
_entity_poly.pdbx_seq_one_letter_code
_entity_poly.pdbx_strand_id
1 'polypeptide(L)'
;AGDDVKSPDEGVVRIVATMRSTLGRYMVAGIIDQGAVQRWSLRDARLVSIDGQSEADESFSEVGGADPGDPVPFLITFDDGGMAEHGAWLTMPLLDRGALRDLTLEMPPLGVPRDAREVPGS
;
A
#
# COMPACT_ATOMS: atom_id res chain seq x y z
N ALA A 1 14.77 -10.18 -1.75
CA ALA A 1 13.91 -10.56 -0.61
C ALA A 1 12.78 -9.54 -0.58
N GLY A 2 11.55 -10.00 -0.84
CA GLY A 2 10.39 -9.18 -1.23
C GLY A 2 10.05 -8.11 -0.20
N ASP A 3 9.56 -6.98 -0.70
CA ASP A 3 9.06 -5.84 0.07
C ASP A 3 7.65 -6.16 0.62
N ASP A 4 7.50 -7.36 1.19
CA ASP A 4 6.23 -7.89 1.66
C ASP A 4 5.83 -7.19 2.96
N VAL A 5 4.95 -6.19 2.86
CA VAL A 5 4.29 -5.57 4.03
C VAL A 5 3.06 -6.39 4.39
N LYS A 6 2.97 -6.82 5.65
CA LYS A 6 1.86 -7.64 6.18
C LYS A 6 0.97 -6.82 7.08
N SER A 7 -0.34 -7.07 7.02
CA SER A 7 -1.30 -6.52 7.96
C SER A 7 -1.05 -6.98 9.40
N PRO A 8 -1.32 -6.12 10.41
CA PRO A 8 -1.26 -6.48 11.83
C PRO A 8 -2.30 -7.54 12.21
N ASP A 9 -3.40 -7.63 11.45
CA ASP A 9 -4.28 -8.79 11.46
C ASP A 9 -3.69 -9.80 10.45
N GLU A 10 -2.80 -10.67 10.92
CA GLU A 10 -1.95 -11.51 10.05
C GLU A 10 -2.76 -12.28 9.00
N GLY A 11 -2.35 -12.15 7.73
CA GLY A 11 -2.86 -12.92 6.58
C GLY A 11 -3.78 -12.16 5.64
N VAL A 12 -4.32 -11.03 6.09
CA VAL A 12 -5.49 -10.41 5.46
C VAL A 12 -5.15 -9.53 4.25
N VAL A 13 -4.07 -8.74 4.35
CA VAL A 13 -3.52 -7.98 3.22
C VAL A 13 -2.01 -8.19 3.19
N ARG A 14 -1.50 -8.45 1.99
CA ARG A 14 -0.08 -8.53 1.69
C ARG A 14 0.25 -7.60 0.53
N ILE A 15 1.08 -6.60 0.79
CA ILE A 15 1.67 -5.80 -0.30
C ILE A 15 2.77 -6.64 -0.93
N VAL A 16 2.75 -6.77 -2.25
CA VAL A 16 3.74 -7.57 -3.00
C VAL A 16 4.75 -6.71 -3.72
N ALA A 17 4.36 -5.48 -4.08
CA ALA A 17 5.25 -4.52 -4.71
C ALA A 17 4.76 -3.09 -4.50
N THR A 18 5.71 -2.16 -4.45
CA THR A 18 5.47 -0.73 -4.50
C THR A 18 6.34 -0.11 -5.58
N MET A 19 5.79 0.86 -6.32
CA MET A 19 6.52 1.57 -7.36
C MET A 19 6.26 3.08 -7.26
N ARG A 20 7.30 3.88 -7.49
CA ARG A 20 7.19 5.34 -7.62
C ARG A 20 7.43 5.74 -9.06
N SER A 21 6.54 6.58 -9.59
CA SER A 21 6.82 7.34 -10.81
C SER A 21 7.64 8.58 -10.48
N THR A 22 8.53 8.99 -11.38
CA THR A 22 9.22 10.29 -11.31
C THR A 22 8.26 11.49 -11.34
N LEU A 23 6.99 11.25 -11.67
CA LEU A 23 5.93 12.26 -11.71
C LEU A 23 5.17 12.41 -10.38
N GLY A 24 5.65 11.82 -9.28
CA GLY A 24 4.96 11.93 -7.98
C GLY A 24 3.73 11.04 -7.86
N ARG A 25 3.79 9.83 -8.45
CA ARG A 25 2.74 8.81 -8.31
C ARG A 25 3.27 7.61 -7.56
N TYR A 26 2.56 7.21 -6.52
CA TYR A 26 2.77 5.97 -5.78
C TYR A 26 1.87 4.88 -6.36
N MET A 27 2.39 3.68 -6.60
CA MET A 27 1.60 2.50 -6.95
C MET A 27 1.84 1.39 -5.94
N VAL A 28 0.76 0.81 -5.42
CA VAL A 28 0.76 -0.30 -4.47
C VAL A 28 0.09 -1.49 -5.14
N ALA A 29 0.82 -2.56 -5.35
CA ALA A 29 0.27 -3.84 -5.76
C ALA A 29 0.24 -4.79 -4.56
N GLY A 30 -0.87 -5.46 -4.37
CA GLY A 30 -1.05 -6.36 -3.23
C GLY A 30 -2.01 -7.50 -3.53
N ILE A 31 -2.18 -8.33 -2.52
CA ILE A 31 -3.16 -9.40 -2.45
C ILE A 31 -3.94 -9.20 -1.15
N ILE A 32 -5.25 -9.30 -1.23
CA ILE A 32 -6.17 -9.14 -0.11
C ILE A 32 -7.07 -10.36 -0.04
N ASP A 33 -7.31 -10.87 1.16
CA ASP A 33 -8.27 -11.96 1.36
C ASP A 33 -9.66 -11.55 0.86
N GLN A 34 -10.41 -12.48 0.27
CA GLN A 34 -11.73 -12.16 -0.29
C GLN A 34 -12.70 -11.58 0.76
N GLY A 35 -12.65 -12.09 1.99
CA GLY A 35 -13.45 -11.55 3.11
C GLY A 35 -13.05 -10.14 3.52
N ALA A 36 -11.83 -9.72 3.19
CA ALA A 36 -11.28 -8.40 3.50
C ALA A 36 -11.60 -7.35 2.44
N VAL A 37 -11.70 -7.74 1.16
CA VAL A 37 -12.24 -6.87 0.09
C VAL A 37 -13.61 -6.33 0.46
N GLN A 38 -14.42 -7.15 1.14
CA GLN A 38 -15.76 -6.76 1.61
C GLN A 38 -15.74 -5.94 2.91
N ARG A 39 -14.59 -5.80 3.56
CA ARG A 39 -14.44 -5.08 4.84
C ARG A 39 -13.76 -3.73 4.70
N TRP A 40 -12.83 -3.57 3.77
CA TRP A 40 -12.09 -2.33 3.59
C TRP A 40 -12.25 -1.77 2.18
N SER A 41 -12.35 -0.45 2.10
CA SER A 41 -12.43 0.27 0.84
C SER A 41 -11.02 0.53 0.30
N LEU A 42 -10.74 0.02 -0.90
CA LEU A 42 -9.54 0.41 -1.64
C LEU A 42 -9.69 1.79 -2.27
N ARG A 43 -10.93 2.23 -2.55
CA ARG A 43 -11.24 3.52 -3.16
C ARG A 43 -11.10 4.68 -2.19
N ASP A 44 -11.41 4.43 -0.93
CA ASP A 44 -11.24 5.44 0.11
C ASP A 44 -9.89 5.30 0.82
N ALA A 45 -8.99 4.48 0.26
CA ALA A 45 -7.65 4.32 0.80
C ALA A 45 -6.88 5.63 0.70
N ARG A 46 -6.00 5.86 1.67
CA ARG A 46 -5.19 7.06 1.80
C ARG A 46 -3.75 6.69 2.02
N LEU A 47 -2.87 7.51 1.48
CA LEU A 47 -1.45 7.43 1.72
C LEU A 47 -1.01 8.67 2.50
N VAL A 48 -0.52 8.50 3.71
CA VAL A 48 -0.04 9.59 4.56
C VAL A 48 1.46 9.46 4.73
N SER A 49 2.25 10.50 4.43
CA SER A 49 3.69 10.45 4.63
C SER A 49 4.01 10.19 6.12
N ILE A 50 5.07 9.43 6.41
CA ILE A 50 5.43 9.10 7.82
C ILE A 50 5.74 10.35 8.65
N ASP A 51 6.22 11.42 8.01
CA ASP A 51 6.46 12.72 8.64
C ASP A 51 5.18 13.57 8.81
N GLY A 52 4.03 13.06 8.38
CA GLY A 52 2.71 13.68 8.51
C GLY A 52 2.54 14.96 7.71
N GLN A 53 3.46 15.25 6.79
CA GLN A 53 3.45 16.49 6.00
C GLN A 53 2.49 16.44 4.81
N SER A 54 2.09 15.25 4.37
CA SER A 54 1.23 15.08 3.19
C SER A 54 0.28 13.89 3.34
N GLU A 55 -0.93 14.08 2.84
CA GLU A 55 -1.93 13.03 2.62
C GLU A 55 -2.28 13.05 1.13
N ALA A 56 -2.27 11.87 0.53
CA ALA A 56 -2.65 11.64 -0.85
C ALA A 56 -3.83 10.66 -0.87
N ASP A 57 -4.90 11.07 -1.53
CA ASP A 57 -6.06 10.23 -1.78
C ASP A 57 -5.79 9.25 -2.92
N GLU A 58 -6.56 8.16 -2.95
CA GLU A 58 -6.57 7.24 -4.07
C GLU A 58 -6.92 7.98 -5.37
N SER A 59 -6.06 7.78 -6.38
CA SER A 59 -6.26 8.30 -7.74
C SER A 59 -6.78 7.24 -8.70
N PHE A 60 -6.49 5.96 -8.42
CA PHE A 60 -7.03 4.81 -9.12
C PHE A 60 -6.86 3.54 -8.29
N SER A 61 -7.84 2.65 -8.38
CA SER A 61 -7.89 1.38 -7.66
C SER A 61 -8.60 0.34 -8.51
N GLU A 62 -8.00 -0.84 -8.58
CA GLU A 62 -8.53 -1.99 -9.28
C GLU A 62 -8.41 -3.22 -8.40
N VAL A 63 -9.49 -3.99 -8.36
CA VAL A 63 -9.55 -5.31 -7.75
C VAL A 63 -9.67 -6.30 -8.90
N GLY A 64 -8.70 -7.22 -9.00
CA GLY A 64 -8.72 -8.26 -10.02
C GLY A 64 -9.81 -9.29 -9.76
N GLY A 65 -10.14 -10.06 -10.80
CA GLY A 65 -11.00 -11.23 -10.64
C GLY A 65 -10.28 -12.34 -9.87
N ALA A 66 -10.98 -12.96 -8.94
CA ALA A 66 -10.53 -14.16 -8.23
C ALA A 66 -11.71 -15.14 -8.10
N ASP A 67 -11.41 -16.44 -8.06
CA ASP A 67 -12.41 -17.45 -7.74
C ASP A 67 -12.90 -17.31 -6.29
N PRO A 68 -14.12 -17.76 -5.95
CA PRO A 68 -14.60 -17.74 -4.58
C PRO A 68 -13.65 -18.50 -3.62
N GLY A 69 -13.19 -17.82 -2.59
CA GLY A 69 -12.26 -18.35 -1.59
C GLY A 69 -10.78 -18.06 -1.88
N ASP A 70 -10.44 -17.59 -3.08
CA ASP A 70 -9.05 -17.27 -3.41
C ASP A 70 -8.67 -15.84 -2.99
N PRO A 71 -7.38 -15.61 -2.68
CA PRO A 71 -6.87 -14.26 -2.45
C PRO A 71 -7.01 -13.39 -3.70
N VAL A 72 -7.43 -12.14 -3.51
CA VAL A 72 -7.78 -11.22 -4.58
C VAL A 72 -6.63 -10.26 -4.83
N PRO A 73 -6.06 -10.20 -6.05
CA PRO A 73 -5.04 -9.21 -6.36
C PRO A 73 -5.66 -7.82 -6.46
N PHE A 74 -4.91 -6.80 -6.05
CA PHE A 74 -5.33 -5.42 -6.20
C PHE A 74 -4.16 -4.51 -6.61
N LEU A 75 -4.53 -3.39 -7.21
CA LEU A 75 -3.63 -2.27 -7.52
C LEU A 75 -4.27 -0.99 -7.03
N ILE A 76 -3.55 -0.18 -6.26
CA ILE A 76 -3.96 1.19 -5.89
C ILE A 76 -2.86 2.14 -6.34
N THR A 77 -3.23 3.33 -6.80
CA THR A 77 -2.29 4.39 -7.11
C THR A 77 -2.70 5.69 -6.42
N PHE A 78 -1.71 6.43 -5.91
CA PHE A 78 -1.87 7.70 -5.21
C PHE A 78 -1.05 8.75 -5.94
N ASP A 79 -1.60 9.95 -6.11
CA ASP A 79 -0.83 11.10 -6.58
C ASP A 79 -0.32 11.87 -5.35
N ASP A 80 0.93 11.59 -4.96
CA ASP A 80 1.52 12.13 -3.74
C ASP A 80 2.40 13.35 -4.00
N GLY A 81 2.52 13.81 -5.25
CA GLY A 81 3.40 14.90 -5.64
C GLY A 81 4.88 14.66 -5.29
N GLY A 82 5.24 13.42 -4.96
CA GLY A 82 6.56 13.05 -4.48
C GLY A 82 6.83 13.27 -2.99
N MET A 83 5.80 13.37 -2.15
CA MET A 83 5.95 13.70 -0.72
C MET A 83 6.21 12.48 0.19
N ALA A 84 6.00 11.23 -0.26
CA ALA A 84 6.23 10.02 0.53
C ALA A 84 7.70 9.53 0.51
N GLU A 85 8.68 10.44 0.47
CA GLU A 85 10.10 10.08 0.25
C GLU A 85 10.68 9.21 1.37
N HIS A 86 10.25 9.45 2.59
CA HIS A 86 10.69 8.73 3.79
C HIS A 86 9.81 7.52 4.14
N GLY A 87 8.91 7.13 3.23
CA GLY A 87 7.89 6.12 3.48
C GLY A 87 6.54 6.74 3.83
N ALA A 88 5.53 5.88 3.96
CA ALA A 88 4.15 6.31 4.17
C ALA A 88 3.34 5.28 4.96
N TRP A 89 2.22 5.72 5.50
CA TRP A 89 1.15 4.89 6.02
C TRP A 89 0.07 4.75 4.96
N LEU A 90 -0.16 3.52 4.49
CA LEU A 90 -1.35 3.20 3.71
C LEU A 90 -2.48 2.86 4.67
N THR A 91 -3.54 3.65 4.66
CA THR A 91 -4.76 3.40 5.43
C THR A 91 -5.89 3.03 4.50
N MET A 92 -6.46 1.83 4.66
CA MET A 92 -7.69 1.41 4.00
C MET A 92 -8.83 1.49 5.01
N PRO A 93 -9.82 2.38 4.83
CA PRO A 93 -10.88 2.55 5.79
C PRO A 93 -11.91 1.43 5.69
N LEU A 94 -12.62 1.21 6.79
CA LEU A 94 -13.69 0.22 6.85
C LEU A 94 -14.89 0.59 5.97
N LEU A 95 -15.46 -0.42 5.29
CA LEU A 95 -16.71 -0.31 4.54
C LEU A 95 -17.93 -0.30 5.49
N ASP A 96 -17.86 -1.07 6.57
CA ASP A 96 -18.89 -1.12 7.61
C ASP A 96 -18.37 -0.52 8.92
N ARG A 97 -19.14 0.38 9.52
CA ARG A 97 -18.81 1.09 10.77
C ARG A 97 -18.80 0.16 12.00
N GLY A 98 -19.09 -1.12 11.84
CA GLY A 98 -19.14 -2.12 12.92
C GLY A 98 -17.78 -2.72 13.34
N ALA A 99 -16.73 -2.58 12.53
CA ALA A 99 -15.37 -2.98 12.92
C ALA A 99 -14.63 -1.85 13.66
N LEU A 100 -13.70 -2.21 14.53
CA LEU A 100 -13.15 -1.28 15.53
C LEU A 100 -12.05 -0.34 15.01
N ARG A 101 -11.44 -0.63 13.85
CA ARG A 101 -10.30 0.15 13.30
C ARG A 101 -10.11 -0.04 11.80
N ASP A 102 -9.63 1.01 11.16
CA ASP A 102 -9.12 0.97 9.79
C ASP A 102 -7.89 0.05 9.69
N LEU A 103 -7.59 -0.42 8.47
CA LEU A 103 -6.38 -1.18 8.22
C LEU A 103 -5.26 -0.22 7.82
N THR A 104 -4.28 -0.06 8.70
CA THR A 104 -3.11 0.77 8.45
C THR A 104 -1.87 -0.11 8.27
N LEU A 105 -1.12 0.14 7.20
CA LEU A 105 0.09 -0.58 6.80
C LEU A 105 1.26 0.41 6.65
N GLU A 106 2.42 0.04 7.18
CA GLU A 106 3.66 0.81 6.99
C GLU A 106 4.26 0.49 5.61
N MET A 107 4.35 1.49 4.76
CA MET A 107 4.94 1.39 3.43
C MET A 107 6.38 1.89 3.47
N PRO A 108 7.35 1.10 2.96
CA PRO A 108 8.76 1.46 3.03
C PRO A 108 9.07 2.73 2.21
N PRO A 109 10.18 3.45 2.53
CA PRO A 109 10.69 4.53 1.71
C PRO A 109 10.92 4.09 0.26
N LEU A 110 10.57 4.96 -0.69
CA LEU A 110 10.64 4.65 -2.11
C LEU A 110 11.93 5.15 -2.76
N GLY A 111 12.55 4.33 -3.61
CA GLY A 111 13.59 4.79 -4.53
C GLY A 111 15.05 4.59 -4.09
N VAL A 112 15.31 3.74 -3.10
CA VAL A 112 16.66 3.20 -2.89
C VAL A 112 16.73 1.86 -3.63
N PRO A 113 17.39 1.74 -4.81
CA PRO A 113 17.87 0.44 -5.25
C PRO A 113 18.66 -0.13 -4.08
N ARG A 114 18.39 -1.36 -3.62
CA ARG A 114 19.10 -1.92 -2.44
C ARG A 114 20.63 -1.93 -2.62
N ASP A 115 21.11 -1.80 -3.85
CA ASP A 115 22.52 -1.73 -4.23
C ASP A 115 23.11 -0.29 -4.17
N ALA A 116 22.33 0.72 -3.77
CA ALA A 116 22.82 2.08 -3.54
C ALA A 116 23.50 2.26 -2.18
N ARG A 117 23.60 1.19 -1.36
CA ARG A 117 24.74 1.10 -0.43
C ARG A 117 25.98 0.94 -1.29
N GLU A 118 26.68 2.04 -1.53
CA GLU A 118 28.07 2.00 -1.97
C GLU A 118 28.77 0.87 -1.20
N VAL A 119 29.25 -0.14 -1.90
CA VAL A 119 30.30 -0.99 -1.34
C VAL A 119 31.50 -0.06 -1.21
N PRO A 120 31.95 0.30 0.01
CA PRO A 120 33.13 1.12 0.14
C PRO A 120 34.32 0.25 -0.28
N GLY A 121 34.83 0.51 -1.48
CA GLY A 121 36.01 -0.15 -2.02
C GLY A 121 35.75 -1.52 -2.65
N SER A 122 35.84 -1.58 -3.98
CA SER A 122 36.28 -2.76 -4.72
C SER A 122 37.35 -2.32 -5.69
#